data_AF-A0A378KTG2-F1
#
_entry.id   AF-A0A378KTG2-F1
#
_cell.length_a   1.000
_cell.length_b   1.000
_cell.length_c   1.000
_cell.angle_alpha   90.00
_cell.angle_beta   90.00
_cell.angle_gamma   90.00
#
_symmetry.space_group_name_H-M   'P 1'
#
loop_
_entity.id
_entity.type
_entity.pdbx_description
1 polymer ?
#
loop_
_entity_poly.entity_id
_entity_poly.type
_entity_poly.pdbx_seq_one_letter_code
_entity_poly.pdbx_strand_id
1 'polypeptide(L)'
;MSAFSLKPMLIAVTVGLFSISAYSDSTTQPNSSFQSVCINSWMSKGEQATDKVDYKNFGEKYCACASTQPLDNQEAIKKAIQLCLSRTLLHDAMDSLEEEIGLSDAKAADLTEYCQDKWSLIYPKQTEEDKKFTTSYCECAQPKLMELIKKSETITDKEYDQSIDTIAGDCSGNVKEEQTGTSTTSTTTN
;
A
#
# COMPACT_ATOMS: atom_id res chain seq x y z
N MET A 1 39.59 -82.33 6.42
CA MET A 1 39.94 -82.55 7.84
C MET A 1 40.14 -81.19 8.48
N SER A 2 39.29 -80.89 9.47
CA SER A 2 39.49 -80.00 10.65
C SER A 2 39.95 -78.56 10.40
N ALA A 3 39.41 -77.50 11.00
CA ALA A 3 38.84 -77.33 12.34
C ALA A 3 37.97 -76.05 12.35
N PHE A 4 36.78 -76.06 12.97
CA PHE A 4 36.42 -75.37 14.25
C PHE A 4 36.71 -73.86 14.28
N SER A 5 35.90 -72.96 14.84
CA SER A 5 34.58 -72.92 15.48
C SER A 5 34.40 -71.45 15.89
N LEU A 6 33.16 -70.94 15.95
CA LEU A 6 32.64 -69.98 16.96
C LEU A 6 31.40 -69.27 16.41
N LYS A 7 30.23 -69.69 16.91
CA LYS A 7 29.09 -68.78 17.12
C LYS A 7 29.31 -68.10 18.47
N PRO A 8 28.95 -66.82 18.63
CA PRO A 8 27.71 -66.57 19.37
C PRO A 8 26.89 -65.35 18.91
N MET A 9 25.57 -65.49 19.07
CA MET A 9 24.61 -64.54 19.66
C MET A 9 24.43 -63.10 19.11
N LEU A 10 23.20 -62.84 18.65
CA LEU A 10 22.32 -61.67 18.87
C LEU A 10 22.97 -60.30 19.15
N ILE A 11 22.51 -59.28 18.42
CA ILE A 11 21.83 -58.09 18.98
C ILE A 11 21.07 -57.40 17.83
N ALA A 12 19.76 -57.29 17.98
CA ALA A 12 18.95 -56.35 17.22
C ALA A 12 19.18 -54.95 17.81
N VAL A 13 19.65 -54.00 17.00
CA VAL A 13 19.52 -52.57 17.31
C VAL A 13 18.63 -51.96 16.25
N THR A 14 17.34 -51.86 16.58
CA THR A 14 16.43 -50.90 15.95
C THR A 14 16.94 -49.51 16.26
N VAL A 15 17.69 -48.90 15.34
CA VAL A 15 17.86 -47.46 15.34
C VAL A 15 16.55 -46.88 14.85
N GLY A 16 15.61 -46.70 15.78
CA GLY A 16 14.55 -45.74 15.63
C GLY A 16 15.23 -44.38 15.48
N LEU A 17 15.34 -43.91 14.24
CA LEU A 17 15.57 -42.50 14.01
C LEU A 17 14.35 -41.80 14.57
N PHE A 18 14.53 -41.25 15.78
CA PHE A 18 13.67 -40.25 16.35
C PHE A 18 13.52 -39.17 15.29
N SER A 19 12.36 -39.18 14.61
CA SER A 19 11.85 -37.98 13.97
C SER A 19 11.73 -36.98 15.09
N ILE A 20 12.74 -36.13 15.20
CA ILE A 20 12.68 -34.90 15.97
C ILE A 20 11.60 -34.10 15.26
N SER A 21 10.34 -34.34 15.64
CA SER A 21 9.30 -33.34 15.49
C SER A 21 9.82 -32.16 16.29
N ALA A 22 10.56 -31.29 15.62
CA ALA A 22 10.77 -29.94 16.06
C ALA A 22 9.37 -29.41 16.30
N TYR A 23 8.97 -29.43 17.57
CA TYR A 23 8.02 -28.46 18.07
C TYR A 23 8.71 -27.14 17.82
N SER A 24 8.43 -26.55 16.66
CA SER A 24 8.40 -25.10 16.56
C SER A 24 7.51 -24.70 17.72
N ASP A 25 8.13 -24.18 18.77
CA ASP A 25 7.44 -23.37 19.76
C ASP A 25 6.99 -22.13 18.98
N SER A 26 5.92 -22.32 18.22
CA SER A 26 5.16 -21.26 17.61
C SER A 26 4.56 -20.55 18.80
N THR A 27 5.35 -19.63 19.35
CA THR A 27 4.82 -18.45 20.01
C THR A 27 3.69 -17.99 19.11
N THR A 28 2.48 -18.19 19.60
CA THR A 28 1.25 -17.79 18.93
C THR A 28 1.28 -16.28 18.83
N GLN A 29 2.02 -15.73 17.86
CA GLN A 29 1.71 -14.42 17.34
C GLN A 29 0.26 -14.55 16.90
N PRO A 30 -0.64 -13.68 17.39
CA PRO A 30 -2.00 -13.68 16.87
C PRO A 30 -1.86 -13.57 15.35
N ASN A 31 -2.45 -14.53 14.64
CA ASN A 31 -2.40 -14.65 13.19
C ASN A 31 -3.18 -13.47 12.60
N SER A 32 -2.59 -12.26 12.70
CA SER A 32 -3.24 -11.02 12.32
C SER A 32 -3.26 -10.97 10.81
N SER A 33 -4.45 -10.81 10.23
CA SER A 33 -4.61 -10.61 8.79
C SER A 33 -3.71 -9.46 8.32
N PHE A 34 -3.26 -9.51 7.06
CA PHE A 34 -2.51 -8.41 6.44
C PHE A 34 -3.18 -7.05 6.69
N GLN A 35 -4.50 -7.02 6.54
CA GLN A 35 -5.30 -5.82 6.75
C GLN A 35 -5.15 -5.25 8.17
N SER A 36 -5.19 -6.11 9.20
CA SER A 36 -4.99 -5.70 10.59
C SER A 36 -3.57 -5.15 10.82
N VAL A 37 -2.55 -5.80 10.24
CA VAL A 37 -1.15 -5.33 10.35
C VAL A 37 -0.99 -3.97 9.65
N CYS A 38 -1.56 -3.82 8.46
CA CYS A 38 -1.51 -2.59 7.69
C CYS A 38 -2.17 -1.43 8.45
N ILE A 39 -3.39 -1.61 8.96
CA ILE A 39 -4.10 -0.56 9.70
C ILE A 39 -3.34 -0.19 10.98
N ASN A 40 -2.84 -1.17 11.73
CA ASN A 40 -2.05 -0.89 12.93
C ASN A 40 -0.76 -0.12 12.61
N SER A 41 -0.08 -0.48 11.51
CA SER A 41 1.10 0.25 11.03
C SER A 41 0.75 1.67 10.62
N TRP A 42 -0.35 1.87 9.89
CA TRP A 42 -0.86 3.20 9.53
C TRP A 42 -1.13 4.07 10.75
N MET A 43 -1.86 3.52 11.73
CA MET A 43 -2.23 4.22 12.95
C MET A 43 -1.04 4.54 13.86
N SER A 44 0.06 3.80 13.76
CA SER A 44 1.29 4.13 14.50
C SER A 44 1.88 5.52 14.16
N LYS A 45 1.52 6.07 13.00
CA LYS A 45 1.91 7.42 12.56
C LYS A 45 0.83 8.49 12.80
N GLY A 46 -0.38 8.07 13.19
CA GLY A 46 -1.57 8.92 13.30
C GLY A 46 -1.60 9.88 14.48
N GLU A 47 -0.61 9.85 15.39
CA GLU A 47 -0.52 10.83 16.48
C GLU A 47 -0.35 12.27 15.97
N GLN A 48 0.21 12.42 14.76
CA GLN A 48 0.45 13.71 14.12
C GLN A 48 -0.73 14.18 13.25
N ALA A 49 -1.75 13.35 13.05
CA ALA A 49 -2.93 13.72 12.29
C ALA A 49 -3.83 14.64 13.12
N THR A 50 -4.26 15.75 12.51
CA THR A 50 -5.19 16.71 13.13
C THR A 50 -6.57 16.09 13.33
N ASP A 51 -7.04 15.33 12.34
CA ASP A 51 -8.24 14.51 12.42
C ASP A 51 -7.87 13.02 12.47
N LYS A 52 -8.03 12.40 13.65
CA LYS A 52 -7.71 10.99 13.85
C LYS A 52 -8.76 10.04 13.28
N VAL A 53 -10.00 10.48 13.15
CA VAL A 53 -11.10 9.65 12.62
C VAL A 53 -10.93 9.52 11.12
N ASP A 54 -10.75 10.65 10.42
CA ASP A 54 -10.54 10.65 8.98
C ASP A 54 -9.22 10.00 8.60
N TYR A 55 -8.16 10.24 9.38
CA TYR A 55 -6.88 9.55 9.16
C TYR A 55 -7.02 8.03 9.29
N LYS A 56 -7.83 7.55 10.24
CA LYS A 56 -8.11 6.11 10.40
C LYS A 56 -8.94 5.58 9.23
N ASN A 57 -10.01 6.27 8.85
CA ASN A 57 -10.89 5.87 7.74
C ASN A 57 -10.11 5.79 6.42
N PHE A 58 -9.27 6.78 6.14
CA PHE A 58 -8.35 6.76 5.01
C PHE A 58 -7.44 5.53 5.07
N GLY A 59 -6.82 5.26 6.22
CA GLY A 59 -5.97 4.10 6.43
C GLY A 59 -6.67 2.77 6.18
N GLU A 60 -7.93 2.65 6.59
CA GLU A 60 -8.76 1.45 6.35
C GLU A 60 -9.02 1.26 4.85
N LYS A 61 -9.42 2.32 4.13
CA LYS A 61 -9.61 2.30 2.67
C LYS A 61 -8.31 1.94 1.93
N TYR A 62 -7.18 2.57 2.30
CA TYR A 62 -5.86 2.30 1.74
C TYR A 62 -5.44 0.84 1.97
N CYS A 63 -5.57 0.33 3.19
CA CYS A 63 -5.19 -1.03 3.54
C CYS A 63 -6.10 -2.09 2.88
N ALA A 64 -7.37 -1.79 2.69
CA ALA A 64 -8.27 -2.61 1.89
C ALA A 64 -7.78 -2.71 0.45
N CYS A 65 -7.43 -1.59 -0.19
CA CYS A 65 -6.82 -1.60 -1.52
C CYS A 65 -5.52 -2.42 -1.53
N ALA A 66 -4.60 -2.16 -0.61
CA ALA A 66 -3.29 -2.82 -0.58
C ALA A 66 -3.41 -4.35 -0.42
N SER A 67 -4.45 -4.82 0.28
CA SER A 67 -4.71 -6.25 0.47
C SER A 67 -5.05 -7.00 -0.82
N THR A 68 -5.40 -6.28 -1.88
CA THR A 68 -5.73 -6.84 -3.20
C THR A 68 -4.55 -6.80 -4.19
N GLN A 69 -3.44 -6.17 -3.81
CA GLN A 69 -2.31 -5.95 -4.70
C GLN A 69 -1.24 -7.06 -4.55
N PRO A 70 -0.46 -7.34 -5.61
CA PRO A 70 0.75 -8.13 -5.49
C PRO A 70 1.78 -7.42 -4.60
N LEU A 71 2.33 -8.13 -3.61
CA LEU A 71 3.31 -7.61 -2.65
C LEU A 71 4.55 -8.53 -2.55
N ASP A 72 4.81 -9.29 -3.61
CA ASP A 72 5.82 -10.34 -3.68
C ASP A 72 7.25 -9.81 -3.84
N ASN A 73 7.41 -8.56 -4.30
CA ASN A 73 8.71 -7.93 -4.50
C ASN A 73 8.64 -6.40 -4.31
N GLN A 74 9.81 -5.75 -4.26
CA GLN A 74 9.91 -4.31 -3.97
C GLN A 74 9.26 -3.42 -5.03
N GLU A 75 9.32 -3.81 -6.31
CA GLU A 75 8.69 -3.06 -7.39
C GLU A 75 7.17 -3.15 -7.31
N ALA A 76 6.65 -4.36 -7.09
CA ALA A 76 5.23 -4.60 -6.85
C ALA A 76 4.71 -3.83 -5.63
N ILE A 77 5.47 -3.80 -4.54
CA ILE A 77 5.15 -3.02 -3.34
C ILE A 77 5.11 -1.52 -3.65
N LYS A 78 6.13 -0.96 -4.33
CA LYS A 78 6.15 0.47 -4.70
C LYS A 78 4.94 0.84 -5.57
N LYS A 79 4.60 -0.01 -6.54
CA LYS A 79 3.42 0.16 -7.39
C LYS A 79 2.12 0.08 -6.59
N ALA A 80 2.00 -0.88 -5.67
CA ALA A 80 0.84 -1.02 -4.80
C ALA A 80 0.64 0.20 -3.91
N ILE A 81 1.72 0.73 -3.32
CA ILE A 81 1.69 1.97 -2.52
C ILE A 81 1.15 3.12 -3.37
N GLN A 82 1.75 3.36 -4.54
CA GLN A 82 1.36 4.47 -5.40
C GLN A 82 -0.10 4.35 -5.88
N LEU A 83 -0.50 3.16 -6.32
CA LEU A 83 -1.84 2.88 -6.83
C LEU A 83 -2.89 3.03 -5.73
N CYS A 84 -2.67 2.42 -4.56
CA CYS A 84 -3.65 2.49 -3.50
C CYS A 84 -3.75 3.87 -2.88
N LEU A 85 -2.63 4.56 -2.72
CA LEU A 85 -2.63 5.91 -2.18
C LEU A 85 -3.36 6.89 -3.11
N SER A 86 -3.05 6.87 -4.40
CA SER A 86 -3.69 7.75 -5.39
C SER A 86 -5.20 7.51 -5.49
N ARG A 87 -5.62 6.24 -5.55
CA ARG A 87 -7.04 5.88 -5.57
C ARG A 87 -7.77 6.30 -4.32
N THR A 88 -7.27 5.89 -3.16
CA THR A 88 -7.90 6.24 -1.88
C THR A 88 -8.04 7.75 -1.74
N LEU A 89 -7.05 8.52 -2.18
CA LEU A 89 -7.10 9.97 -2.08
C LEU A 89 -8.19 10.62 -2.94
N LEU A 90 -8.35 10.20 -4.20
CA LEU A 90 -9.42 10.79 -5.03
C LEU A 90 -10.80 10.32 -4.58
N HIS A 91 -10.96 9.06 -4.20
CA HIS A 91 -12.22 8.58 -3.64
C HIS A 91 -12.59 9.37 -2.38
N ASP A 92 -11.67 9.50 -1.43
CA ASP A 92 -11.95 10.22 -0.18
C ASP A 92 -12.19 11.72 -0.38
N ALA A 93 -11.51 12.35 -1.35
CA ALA A 93 -11.78 13.75 -1.70
C ALA A 93 -13.16 13.92 -2.36
N MET A 94 -13.56 13.00 -3.24
CA MET A 94 -14.87 13.06 -3.90
C MET A 94 -16.01 12.73 -2.94
N ASP A 95 -15.82 11.77 -2.03
CA ASP A 95 -16.77 11.44 -0.97
C ASP A 95 -17.01 12.66 -0.08
N SER A 96 -15.95 13.31 0.42
CA SER A 96 -16.09 14.50 1.26
C SER A 96 -16.71 15.68 0.52
N LEU A 97 -16.39 15.85 -0.76
CA LEU A 97 -16.99 16.90 -1.58
C LEU A 97 -18.51 16.68 -1.76
N GLU A 98 -18.95 15.44 -2.00
CA GLU A 98 -20.38 15.10 -2.06
C GLU A 98 -21.08 15.31 -0.71
N GLU A 99 -20.45 14.88 0.39
CA GLU A 99 -21.04 14.97 1.73
C GLU A 99 -21.17 16.43 2.23
N GLU A 100 -20.19 17.29 1.93
CA GLU A 100 -20.14 18.65 2.46
C GLU A 100 -20.76 19.72 1.54
N ILE A 101 -20.61 19.55 0.22
CA ILE A 101 -21.07 20.55 -0.78
C ILE A 101 -22.14 19.96 -1.69
N GLY A 102 -22.01 18.69 -2.06
CA GLY A 102 -22.77 18.06 -3.14
C GLY A 102 -22.10 18.26 -4.49
N LEU A 103 -21.97 17.18 -5.26
CA LEU A 103 -21.26 17.17 -6.54
C LEU A 103 -21.87 18.13 -7.57
N SER A 104 -23.18 18.38 -7.52
CA SER A 104 -23.88 19.31 -8.42
C SER A 104 -23.46 20.77 -8.22
N ASP A 105 -23.08 21.13 -6.99
CA ASP A 105 -22.71 22.50 -6.61
C ASP A 105 -21.19 22.71 -6.53
N ALA A 106 -20.41 21.63 -6.64
CA ALA A 106 -18.96 21.64 -6.57
C ALA A 106 -18.31 22.45 -7.69
N LYS A 107 -17.27 23.21 -7.30
CA LYS A 107 -16.42 23.99 -8.21
C LYS A 107 -15.03 23.38 -8.30
N ALA A 108 -14.31 23.77 -9.35
CA ALA A 108 -12.92 23.38 -9.55
C ALA A 108 -11.99 23.74 -8.37
N ALA A 109 -12.26 24.86 -7.70
CA ALA A 109 -11.52 25.29 -6.51
C ALA A 109 -11.74 24.31 -5.35
N ASP A 110 -13.00 23.93 -5.10
CA ASP A 110 -13.35 22.99 -4.03
C ASP A 110 -12.64 21.65 -4.25
N LEU A 111 -12.66 21.07 -5.46
CA LEU A 111 -11.91 19.85 -5.77
C LEU A 111 -10.42 19.95 -5.49
N THR A 112 -9.82 21.10 -5.80
CA THR A 112 -8.39 21.32 -5.57
C THR A 112 -8.10 21.36 -4.08
N GLU A 113 -8.94 22.05 -3.32
CA GLU A 113 -8.86 22.16 -1.85
C GLU A 113 -9.01 20.78 -1.19
N TYR A 114 -10.09 20.05 -1.45
CA TYR A 114 -10.30 18.71 -0.89
C TYR A 114 -9.16 17.74 -1.26
N CYS A 115 -8.69 17.76 -2.51
CA CYS A 115 -7.55 16.92 -2.91
C CYS A 115 -6.29 17.23 -2.08
N GLN A 116 -5.97 18.51 -1.87
CA GLN A 116 -4.81 18.94 -1.09
C GLN A 116 -4.98 18.69 0.41
N ASP A 117 -6.19 18.85 0.93
CA ASP A 117 -6.51 18.63 2.34
C ASP A 117 -6.39 17.15 2.71
N LYS A 118 -6.87 16.23 1.85
CA LYS A 118 -6.68 14.79 2.06
C LYS A 118 -5.20 14.40 2.03
N TRP A 119 -4.37 15.04 1.20
CA TRP A 119 -2.91 14.85 1.23
C TRP A 119 -2.29 15.38 2.53
N SER A 120 -2.76 16.53 3.01
CA SER A 120 -2.27 17.17 4.23
C SER A 120 -2.66 16.38 5.49
N LEU A 121 -3.80 15.69 5.46
CA LEU A 121 -4.25 14.78 6.51
C LEU A 121 -3.25 13.63 6.72
N ILE A 122 -2.78 13.02 5.62
CA ILE A 122 -1.93 11.82 5.67
C ILE A 122 -0.44 12.14 5.79
N TYR A 123 -0.01 13.29 5.29
CA TYR A 123 1.37 13.78 5.39
C TYR A 123 1.36 15.22 5.93
N PRO A 124 1.17 15.44 7.25
CA PRO A 124 1.09 16.79 7.82
C PRO A 124 2.42 17.56 7.78
N LYS A 125 3.54 16.87 7.52
CA LYS A 125 4.89 17.46 7.42
C LYS A 125 5.47 17.21 6.03
N GLN A 126 4.92 17.85 5.02
CA GLN A 126 5.38 17.74 3.64
C GLN A 126 6.66 18.54 3.39
N THR A 127 7.60 17.95 2.66
CA THR A 127 8.69 18.70 2.03
C THR A 127 8.18 19.51 0.84
N GLU A 128 8.99 20.43 0.31
CA GLU A 128 8.61 21.19 -0.89
C GLU A 128 8.46 20.29 -2.13
N GLU A 129 9.20 19.18 -2.18
CA GLU A 129 9.11 18.18 -3.24
C GLU A 129 7.79 17.40 -3.15
N ASP A 130 7.38 17.00 -1.93
CA ASP A 130 6.09 16.34 -1.68
C ASP A 130 4.91 17.26 -2.05
N LYS A 131 5.00 18.54 -1.70
CA LYS A 131 3.99 19.55 -2.07
C LYS A 131 3.90 19.70 -3.58
N LYS A 132 5.03 19.78 -4.29
CA LYS A 132 5.04 19.91 -5.75
C LYS A 132 4.41 18.69 -6.43
N PHE A 133 4.70 17.48 -5.94
CA PHE A 133 4.05 16.28 -6.43
C PHE A 133 2.54 16.33 -6.19
N THR A 134 2.12 16.65 -4.96
CA THR A 134 0.71 16.79 -4.57
C THR A 134 -0.03 17.80 -5.43
N THR A 135 0.52 19.01 -5.60
CA THR A 135 -0.05 20.05 -6.46
C THR A 135 -0.20 19.54 -7.90
N SER A 136 0.84 18.95 -8.47
CA SER A 136 0.78 18.41 -9.84
C SER A 136 -0.25 17.28 -9.99
N TYR A 137 -0.41 16.44 -8.96
CA TYR A 137 -1.41 15.39 -8.95
C TYR A 137 -2.84 15.95 -8.94
N CYS A 138 -3.12 16.87 -8.02
CA CYS A 138 -4.44 17.50 -7.91
C CYS A 138 -4.78 18.34 -9.14
N GLU A 139 -3.81 19.08 -9.71
CA GLU A 139 -3.98 19.83 -10.97
C GLU A 139 -4.29 18.92 -12.16
N CYS A 140 -3.71 17.71 -12.21
CA CYS A 140 -4.04 16.71 -13.21
C CYS A 140 -5.46 16.16 -13.04
N ALA A 141 -5.84 15.83 -11.80
CA ALA A 141 -7.11 15.18 -11.51
C ALA A 141 -8.31 16.13 -11.64
N GLN A 142 -8.15 17.39 -11.21
CA GLN A 142 -9.22 18.39 -11.12
C GLN A 142 -10.07 18.53 -12.40
N PRO A 143 -9.51 18.76 -13.61
CA PRO A 143 -10.34 18.90 -14.80
C PRO A 143 -11.05 17.59 -15.18
N LYS A 144 -10.44 16.43 -14.94
CA LYS A 144 -11.03 15.11 -15.24
C LYS A 144 -12.18 14.79 -14.28
N LEU A 145 -12.02 15.10 -13.00
CA LEU A 145 -13.06 14.93 -11.99
C LEU A 145 -14.22 15.89 -12.24
N MET A 146 -13.98 17.15 -12.62
CA MET A 146 -15.05 18.06 -13.03
C MET A 146 -15.84 17.55 -14.25
N GLU A 147 -15.18 16.85 -15.17
CA GLU A 147 -15.89 16.22 -16.29
C GLU A 147 -16.69 14.99 -15.84
N LEU A 148 -16.16 14.19 -14.92
CA LEU A 148 -16.84 13.05 -14.34
C LEU A 148 -18.09 13.47 -13.55
N ILE A 149 -18.00 14.51 -12.72
CA ILE A 149 -19.12 15.10 -11.97
C ILE A 149 -20.29 15.44 -12.91
N LYS A 150 -20.02 16.04 -14.06
CA LYS A 150 -21.08 16.37 -15.04
C LYS A 150 -21.80 15.16 -15.62
N LYS A 151 -21.22 13.96 -15.49
CA LYS A 151 -21.76 12.70 -15.97
C LYS A 151 -22.33 11.82 -14.85
N SER A 152 -22.13 12.19 -13.58
CA SER A 152 -22.44 11.33 -12.43
C SER A 152 -23.89 10.85 -12.41
N GLU A 153 -24.85 11.72 -12.77
CA GLU A 153 -26.28 11.39 -12.85
C GLU A 153 -26.65 10.41 -13.97
N THR A 154 -25.72 10.14 -14.91
CA THR A 154 -25.98 9.34 -16.11
C THR A 154 -25.21 8.01 -16.15
N ILE A 155 -24.33 7.79 -15.17
CA ILE A 155 -23.54 6.57 -15.04
C ILE A 155 -23.87 5.86 -13.73
N THR A 156 -23.52 4.60 -13.63
CA THR A 156 -23.69 3.84 -12.38
C THR A 156 -22.61 4.17 -11.37
N ASP A 157 -22.87 3.97 -10.07
CA ASP A 157 -21.88 4.11 -8.99
C ASP A 157 -20.59 3.34 -9.30
N LYS A 158 -20.71 2.13 -9.85
CA LYS A 158 -19.57 1.31 -10.25
C LYS A 158 -18.74 1.97 -11.37
N GLU A 159 -19.38 2.52 -12.38
CA GLU A 159 -18.68 3.22 -13.48
C GLU A 159 -18.06 4.52 -13.00
N TYR A 160 -18.70 5.20 -12.06
CA TYR A 160 -18.18 6.38 -11.39
C TYR A 160 -16.90 6.04 -10.61
N ASP A 161 -16.94 5.00 -9.77
CA ASP A 161 -15.79 4.54 -8.99
C ASP A 161 -14.62 4.11 -9.89
N GLN A 162 -14.92 3.39 -10.96
CA GLN A 162 -13.91 2.97 -11.95
C GLN A 162 -13.30 4.15 -12.70
N SER A 163 -14.08 5.21 -12.93
CA SER A 163 -13.59 6.44 -13.55
C SER A 163 -12.64 7.18 -12.61
N ILE A 164 -12.96 7.25 -11.31
CA ILE A 164 -12.04 7.79 -10.28
C ILE A 164 -10.74 6.99 -10.26
N ASP A 165 -10.82 5.66 -10.24
CA ASP A 165 -9.65 4.77 -10.26
C ASP A 165 -8.75 5.00 -11.49
N THR A 166 -9.38 5.25 -12.65
CA THR A 166 -8.67 5.54 -13.90
C THR A 166 -7.99 6.90 -13.84
N ILE A 167 -8.68 7.94 -13.34
CA ILE A 167 -8.12 9.29 -13.16
C ILE A 167 -6.93 9.24 -12.19
N ALA A 168 -7.07 8.52 -11.08
CA ALA A 168 -6.00 8.33 -10.10
C ALA A 168 -4.75 7.70 -10.74
N GLY A 169 -4.95 6.63 -11.51
CA GLY A 169 -3.88 5.97 -12.25
C GLY A 169 -3.18 6.91 -13.23
N ASP A 170 -3.95 7.62 -14.07
CA ASP A 170 -3.42 8.56 -15.06
C ASP A 170 -2.62 9.71 -14.43
N CYS A 171 -3.07 10.22 -13.29
CA CYS A 171 -2.50 11.40 -12.65
C CYS A 171 -1.38 11.09 -11.66
N SER A 172 -1.30 9.86 -11.16
CA SER A 172 -0.25 9.44 -10.23
C SER A 172 1.15 9.42 -10.84
N GLY A 173 1.26 9.50 -12.17
CA GLY A 173 2.51 9.42 -12.93
C GLY A 173 3.10 8.00 -12.95
N ASN A 174 4.12 7.77 -13.78
CA ASN A 174 5.03 6.65 -13.52
C ASN A 174 6.03 7.14 -12.49
N VAL A 175 6.18 6.45 -11.35
CA VAL A 175 7.40 6.59 -10.55
C VAL A 175 8.55 6.36 -11.51
N LYS A 176 9.21 7.44 -11.95
CA LYS A 176 10.50 7.30 -12.60
C LYS A 176 11.34 6.58 -11.58
N GLU A 177 11.78 5.37 -11.95
CA GLU A 177 12.82 4.65 -11.26
C GLU A 177 13.83 5.67 -10.77
N GLU A 178 13.96 5.73 -9.44
CA GLU A 178 15.04 6.43 -8.77
C GLU A 178 16.31 6.03 -9.51
N GLN A 179 16.86 6.96 -10.30
CA GLN A 179 18.14 6.77 -10.95
C GLN A 179 19.11 6.48 -9.81
N THR A 180 19.40 5.19 -9.65
CA THR A 180 20.46 4.74 -8.77
C THR A 180 21.71 5.36 -9.39
N GLY A 181 22.15 6.46 -8.80
CA GLY A 181 23.39 7.12 -9.14
C GLY A 181 24.50 6.10 -8.93
N THR A 182 24.79 5.35 -10.00
CA THR A 182 26.01 4.57 -10.09
C THR A 182 27.10 5.62 -10.20
N SER A 183 27.64 6.03 -9.05
CA SER A 183 28.89 6.77 -8.96
C SER A 183 29.99 5.92 -9.60
N THR A 184 30.17 6.10 -10.91
CA THR A 184 31.28 5.57 -11.66
C THR A 184 32.23 6.71 -11.98
N THR A 185 33.51 6.47 -11.68
CA THR A 185 34.73 7.22 -12.09
C THR A 185 35.03 8.51 -11.29
N SER A 186 36.24 8.77 -10.77
CA SER A 186 37.57 8.25 -11.11
C SER A 186 38.54 8.33 -9.93
N THR A 187 39.28 7.25 -9.68
CA THR A 187 40.61 7.31 -9.04
C THR A 187 41.57 8.02 -10.00
N THR A 188 42.05 9.20 -9.63
CA THR A 188 43.22 9.83 -10.26
C THR A 188 44.37 9.78 -9.28
N THR A 189 45.34 8.93 -9.59
CA THR A 189 46.68 8.90 -8.99
C THR A 189 47.48 10.10 -9.50
N ASN A 190 48.13 10.80 -8.57
CA ASN A 190 49.40 11.51 -8.80
C ASN A 190 50.24 11.36 -7.53
#